data_AF-A0A0M9YEN5-F1
#
_entry.id   AF-A0A0M9YEN5-F1
#
_cell.length_a   1.000
_cell.length_b   1.000
_cell.length_c   1.000
_cell.angle_alpha   90.00
_cell.angle_beta   90.00
_cell.angle_gamma   90.00
#
_symmetry.space_group_name_H-M   'P 1'
#
loop_
_entity.id
_entity.type
_entity.pdbx_description
1 polymer ?
#
loop_
_entity_poly.entity_id
_entity_poly.type
_entity_poly.pdbx_seq_one_letter_code
_entity_poly.pdbx_strand_id
1 'polypeptide(L)'
;MAGPVDYRSTHLTFMEIAQHTLMAISFGIDYPSMARFQILTPEVHTFGDGSERSTVGKDLEEVTADDYDWARHFVIESSLRAAKAEDLQAMK
;
A
#
# COMPACT_ATOMS: atom_id res chain seq x y z
N MET A 1 17.19 -1.63 25.96
CA MET A 1 17.57 -0.27 25.50
C MET A 1 16.90 -0.04 24.17
N ALA A 2 15.78 0.69 24.15
CA ALA A 2 15.08 1.05 22.92
C ALA A 2 15.81 2.25 22.29
N GLY A 3 16.28 2.10 21.05
CA GLY A 3 16.88 3.18 20.28
C GLY A 3 15.85 4.28 19.95
N PRO A 4 16.31 5.49 19.57
CA PRO A 4 15.42 6.60 19.28
C PRO A 4 14.50 6.25 18.10
N VAL A 5 13.19 6.42 18.30
CA VAL A 5 12.18 6.33 17.24
C VAL A 5 12.34 7.57 16.36
N ASP A 6 12.79 7.37 15.12
CA ASP A 6 12.93 8.44 14.12
C ASP A 6 11.54 8.86 13.63
N TYR A 7 11.03 9.98 14.14
CA TYR A 7 9.77 10.60 13.71
C TYR A 7 9.98 11.46 12.44
N ARG A 8 10.62 10.91 11.41
CA ARG A 8 10.72 11.58 10.11
C ARG A 8 9.37 11.52 9.38
N SER A 9 8.56 12.54 9.65
CA SER A 9 7.67 13.23 8.71
C SER A 9 7.07 12.34 7.60
N THR A 10 5.86 11.82 7.85
CA THR A 10 4.90 11.25 6.87
C THR A 10 4.38 12.33 5.90
N HIS A 11 5.27 13.03 5.21
CA HIS A 11 4.93 13.95 4.14
C HIS A 11 5.54 13.43 2.85
N LEU A 12 4.77 12.64 2.11
CA LEU A 12 5.07 12.34 0.72
C LEU A 12 5.19 13.66 -0.04
N THR A 13 6.30 13.83 -0.74
CA THR A 13 6.50 14.96 -1.64
C THR A 13 5.50 14.89 -2.79
N PHE A 14 5.19 16.04 -3.40
CA PHE A 14 4.31 16.08 -4.57
C PHE A 14 4.77 15.13 -5.69
N MET A 15 6.09 14.98 -5.89
CA MET A 15 6.64 14.05 -6.89
C MET A 15 6.31 12.59 -6.56
N GLU A 16 6.44 12.18 -5.30
CA GLU A 16 6.12 10.81 -4.86
C GLU A 16 4.62 10.52 -5.00
N ILE A 17 3.76 11.48 -4.63
CA ILE A 17 2.31 11.38 -4.81
C ILE A 17 1.97 11.23 -6.29
N ALA A 18 2.55 12.08 -7.15
CA ALA A 18 2.32 12.03 -8.59
C ALA A 18 2.78 10.69 -9.19
N GLN A 19 3.94 10.18 -8.77
CA GLN A 19 4.46 8.89 -9.21
C GLN A 19 3.56 7.73 -8.77
N HIS A 20 3.13 7.69 -7.51
CA HIS A 20 2.21 6.67 -7.01
C HIS A 20 0.85 6.72 -7.72
N THR A 21 0.35 7.93 -7.97
CA THR A 21 -0.90 8.14 -8.71
C THR A 21 -0.79 7.61 -10.14
N LEU A 22 0.27 7.96 -10.86
CA LEU A 22 0.50 7.47 -12.22
C LEU A 22 0.65 5.95 -12.28
N MET A 23 1.34 5.38 -11.29
CA MET A 23 1.50 3.94 -11.17
C MET A 23 0.15 3.24 -10.94
N ALA A 24 -0.65 3.71 -9.98
CA ALA A 24 -1.99 3.19 -9.72
C ALA A 24 -2.86 3.22 -10.98
N ILE A 25 -2.91 4.37 -11.67
CA ILE A 25 -3.68 4.53 -12.90
C ILE A 25 -3.20 3.57 -13.99
N SER A 26 -1.89 3.36 -14.12
CA SER A 26 -1.32 2.45 -15.13
C SER A 26 -1.76 0.99 -14.94
N PHE A 27 -2.04 0.58 -13.70
CA PHE A 27 -2.58 -0.73 -13.35
C PHE A 27 -4.12 -0.78 -13.32
N GLY A 28 -4.80 0.32 -13.68
CA GLY A 28 -6.26 0.42 -13.58
C GLY A 28 -6.77 0.43 -12.14
N ILE A 29 -5.92 0.86 -11.20
CA ILE A 29 -6.24 1.02 -9.77
C ILE A 29 -6.65 2.47 -9.53
N ASP A 30 -7.77 2.64 -8.81
CA ASP A 30 -8.25 3.94 -8.36
C ASP A 30 -7.38 4.45 -7.19
N TYR A 31 -6.80 5.64 -7.34
CA TYR A 31 -5.88 6.20 -6.36
C TYR A 31 -6.50 6.44 -4.97
N PRO A 32 -7.72 7.02 -4.83
CA PRO A 32 -8.42 7.09 -3.55
C PRO A 32 -8.54 5.74 -2.83
N SER A 33 -8.86 4.67 -3.57
CA SER A 33 -8.93 3.32 -3.02
C SER A 33 -7.56 2.83 -2.55
N MET A 34 -6.50 3.07 -3.33
CA MET A 34 -5.13 2.75 -2.92
C MET A 34 -4.69 3.54 -1.67
N ALA A 35 -5.01 4.83 -1.59
CA ALA A 35 -4.69 5.66 -0.44
C ALA A 35 -5.42 5.19 0.82
N ARG A 36 -6.70 4.82 0.73
CA ARG A 36 -7.45 4.22 1.83
C ARG A 36 -6.78 2.92 2.30
N PHE A 37 -6.38 2.07 1.36
CA PHE A 37 -5.68 0.83 1.69
C PHE A 37 -4.38 1.10 2.46
N GLN A 38 -3.55 2.04 2.00
CA GLN A 38 -2.31 2.43 2.67
C GLN A 38 -2.52 2.99 4.09
N ILE A 39 -3.64 3.65 4.35
CA ILE A 39 -4.00 4.11 5.70
C ILE A 39 -4.40 2.94 6.60
N LEU A 40 -5.16 1.98 6.07
CA LEU A 40 -5.67 0.82 6.83
C LEU A 40 -4.62 -0.25 7.08
N THR A 41 -3.62 -0.37 6.22
CA THR A 41 -2.61 -1.44 6.30
C THR A 41 -1.25 -0.89 6.72
N PRO A 42 -0.57 -1.50 7.69
CA PRO A 42 0.77 -1.08 8.06
C PRO A 42 1.75 -1.42 6.91
N GLU A 43 2.66 -0.51 6.61
CA GLU A 43 3.77 -0.84 5.71
C GLU A 43 4.69 -1.86 6.40
N VAL A 44 4.94 -2.97 5.69
CA VAL A 44 5.89 -4.00 6.12
C VAL A 44 7.18 -3.78 5.35
N HIS A 45 8.25 -3.40 6.07
CA HIS A 45 9.58 -3.31 5.49
C HIS A 45 10.35 -4.60 5.82
N THR A 46 10.82 -5.28 4.77
CA THR A 46 11.74 -6.41 4.90
C THR A 46 13.17 -5.90 4.74
N PHE A 47 14.00 -6.11 5.75
CA PHE A 47 15.43 -5.79 5.67
C PHE A 47 16.21 -6.94 5.05
N GLY A 48 17.38 -6.64 4.46
CA GLY A 48 18.21 -7.62 3.76
C GLY A 48 18.77 -8.76 4.63
N ASP A 49 18.62 -8.67 5.95
CA ASP A 49 18.92 -9.73 6.92
C ASP A 49 17.73 -10.67 7.18
N GLY A 50 16.61 -10.48 6.46
CA GLY A 50 15.38 -11.25 6.63
C GLY A 50 14.55 -10.81 7.84
N SER A 51 14.95 -9.75 8.55
CA SER A 51 14.14 -9.18 9.61
C SER A 51 13.00 -8.35 9.02
N GLU A 52 11.80 -8.54 9.57
CA GLU A 52 10.63 -7.77 9.21
C GLU A 52 10.36 -6.74 10.31
N ARG A 53 10.13 -5.49 9.92
CA ARG A 53 9.62 -4.47 10.83
C ARG A 53 8.34 -3.89 10.26
N SER A 54 7.26 -4.12 10.98
CA SER A 54 6.02 -3.38 10.80
C SER A 54 5.99 -2.21 11.79
N THR A 55 5.54 -1.06 11.31
CA THR A 55 5.17 0.05 12.21
C THR A 55 3.65 0.05 12.29
N VAL A 56 3.11 -0.38 13.42
CA VAL A 56 1.67 -0.26 13.69
C VAL A 56 1.42 1.17 14.13
N GLY A 57 0.81 1.97 13.26
CA GLY A 57 0.32 3.31 13.61
C GLY A 57 -0.88 3.22 14.55
N LYS A 58 -1.17 4.31 15.30
CA LYS A 58 -2.35 4.38 16.18
C LYS A 58 -3.67 4.07 15.46
N ASP A 59 -3.75 4.43 14.18
CA ASP A 59 -4.93 4.28 13.35
C ASP A 59 -5.31 2.79 13.11
N LEU A 60 -4.36 1.86 13.35
CA LEU A 60 -4.64 0.43 13.23
C LEU A 60 -5.48 -0.14 14.40
N GLU A 61 -5.52 0.53 15.55
CA GLU A 61 -6.32 0.09 16.70
C GLU A 61 -7.83 0.25 16.45
N GLU A 62 -8.21 1.04 15.45
CA GLU A 62 -9.62 1.35 15.10
C GLU A 62 -10.13 0.56 13.88
N VAL A 63 -9.32 -0.34 13.30
CA VAL A 63 -9.70 -1.12 12.12
C VAL A 63 -10.85 -2.07 12.43
N THR A 64 -11.92 -1.98 11.65
CA THR A 64 -13.13 -2.81 11.82
C THR A 64 -13.11 -4.07 10.96
N ALA A 65 -14.05 -5.00 11.21
CA ALA A 65 -14.24 -6.17 10.35
C ALA A 65 -14.65 -5.77 8.92
N ASP A 66 -15.40 -4.68 8.76
CA ASP A 66 -15.81 -4.16 7.45
C ASP A 66 -14.62 -3.58 6.69
N ASP A 67 -13.69 -2.93 7.38
CA ASP A 67 -12.44 -2.44 6.77
C ASP A 67 -11.56 -3.60 6.30
N TYR A 68 -11.51 -4.69 7.05
CA TYR A 68 -10.82 -5.91 6.63
C TYR A 68 -11.46 -6.52 5.39
N ASP A 69 -12.79 -6.68 5.38
CA ASP A 69 -13.49 -7.26 4.23
C ASP A 69 -13.33 -6.40 2.98
N TRP A 70 -13.42 -5.07 3.13
CA TRP A 70 -13.14 -4.13 2.06
C TRP A 70 -11.70 -4.25 1.55
N ALA A 71 -10.69 -4.24 2.44
CA ALA A 71 -9.29 -4.31 2.06
C ALA A 71 -8.96 -5.63 1.34
N ARG A 72 -9.57 -6.73 1.80
CA ARG A 72 -9.46 -8.04 1.14
C ARG A 72 -10.00 -8.00 -0.28
N HIS A 73 -11.19 -7.46 -0.50
CA HIS A 73 -11.77 -7.33 -1.85
C HIS A 73 -10.90 -6.44 -2.75
N PHE A 74 -10.43 -5.31 -2.22
CA PHE A 74 -9.54 -4.41 -2.93
C PHE A 74 -8.26 -5.09 -3.44
N VAL A 75 -7.60 -5.89 -2.59
CA VAL A 75 -6.39 -6.64 -2.99
C VAL A 75 -6.70 -7.63 -4.11
N ILE A 76 -7.77 -8.43 -3.97
CA ILE A 76 -8.15 -9.42 -4.98
C ILE A 76 -8.40 -8.75 -6.33
N GLU A 77 -9.20 -7.68 -6.35
CA GLU A 77 -9.52 -6.96 -7.58
C GLU A 77 -8.29 -6.32 -8.22
N SER A 78 -7.43 -5.70 -7.42
CA SER A 78 -6.21 -5.04 -7.89
C SER A 78 -5.25 -6.05 -8.52
N SER A 79 -5.06 -7.22 -7.89
CA SER A 79 -4.25 -8.30 -8.42
C SER A 79 -4.80 -8.86 -9.74
N LEU A 80 -6.12 -9.04 -9.85
CA LEU A 80 -6.74 -9.50 -11.10
C LEU A 80 -6.56 -8.49 -12.25
N ARG A 81 -6.67 -7.19 -11.95
CA ARG A 81 -6.43 -6.11 -12.93
C ARG A 81 -4.96 -6.07 -13.36
N ALA A 82 -4.03 -6.19 -12.42
CA ALA A 82 -2.60 -6.23 -12.71
C ALA A 82 -2.23 -7.44 -13.59
N ALA A 83 -2.70 -8.64 -13.24
CA ALA A 83 -2.46 -9.85 -14.04
C ALA A 83 -2.98 -9.71 -15.48
N LYS A 84 -4.19 -9.14 -15.65
CA LYS A 84 -4.75 -8.87 -16.98
C LYS A 84 -3.94 -7.84 -17.77
N ALA A 85 -3.37 -6.84 -17.10
CA ALA A 85 -2.51 -5.84 -17.73
C ALA A 85 -1.18 -6.46 -18.20
N GLU A 86 -0.60 -7.38 -17.41
CA GLU A 86 0.59 -8.14 -17.78
C GLU A 86 0.34 -9.06 -18.99
N ASP A 87 -0.77 -9.80 -19.00
CA ASP A 87 -1.14 -10.65 -20.15
C ASP A 87 -1.24 -9.84 -21.45
N LEU A 88 -1.84 -8.64 -21.39
CA LEU A 88 -1.94 -7.73 -22.54
C LEU A 88 -0.56 -7.20 -23.00
N GLN A 89 0.39 -7.03 -22.08
CA GLN A 89 1.77 -6.66 -22.43
C GLN A 89 2.54 -7.83 -23.03
N ALA A 90 2.32 -9.06 -22.55
CA ALA A 90 2.96 -10.26 -23.07
C ALA A 90 2.47 -10.69 -24.48
N MET A 91 1.28 -10.25 -24.89
CA MET A 91 0.72 -10.51 -26.22
C MET A 91 1.16 -9.51 -27.32
N LYS A 92 1.92 -8.47 -26.98
CA LYS A 92 2.48 -7.49 -27.94
C LYS A 92 3.91 -7.84 -28.32
#